data_AF-A0A6I7NIW1-F1
#
_entry.id   AF-A0A6I7NIW1-F1
#
_cell.length_a   1.000
_cell.length_b   1.000
_cell.length_c   1.000
_cell.angle_alpha   90.00
_cell.angle_beta   90.00
_cell.angle_gamma   90.00
#
_symmetry.space_group_name_H-M   'P 1'
#
loop_
_entity.id
_entity.type
_entity.pdbx_description
1 polymer ?
#
loop_
_entity_poly.entity_id
_entity_poly.type
_entity_poly.pdbx_seq_one_letter_code
_entity_poly.pdbx_strand_id
1 'polypeptide(L)'
;MNCSYFDLFRNHNGFILTEESGRTKNRLFRKFSRIMRLDSIESIKYRDIYDDDKINQLIKTSYDFNQFFKLPSILIKTNAWFYTADHGRFMMPAPADEIEQRVEDIAAKYPENTIGIHIRRGDHRQAKKMSTNDLFNEIIEREIMLDNSTHFFLSTDSKETEEMILNSYPGLIFVQNNKSFDRSTTENAKDAFVDLLCLSRAKKIYGSYNSSFSGIASSISGSEMIIVEPGMFNRN
;
A
#
# COMPACT_ATOMS: atom_id res chain seq x y z
N MET A 1 -0.40 6.03 -11.73
CA MET A 1 -1.39 4.94 -11.55
C MET A 1 -2.01 4.63 -12.90
N ASN A 2 -2.47 3.39 -13.08
CA ASN A 2 -3.21 3.01 -14.28
C ASN A 2 -4.72 3.27 -14.13
N CYS A 3 -5.20 3.63 -12.93
CA CYS A 3 -6.58 4.00 -12.60
C CYS A 3 -6.71 5.48 -12.26
N SER A 4 -7.96 5.95 -12.25
CA SER A 4 -8.33 7.28 -11.78
C SER A 4 -8.21 7.38 -10.26
N TYR A 5 -8.03 8.58 -9.72
CA TYR A 5 -8.29 8.85 -8.30
C TYR A 5 -9.69 8.41 -7.87
N PHE A 6 -10.71 8.72 -8.70
CA PHE A 6 -12.11 8.49 -8.38
C PHE A 6 -12.50 7.00 -8.41
N ASP A 7 -11.65 6.16 -9.00
CA ASP A 7 -11.79 4.70 -8.94
C ASP A 7 -11.45 4.14 -7.56
N LEU A 8 -10.66 4.88 -6.77
CA LEU A 8 -10.14 4.44 -5.47
C LEU A 8 -10.76 5.23 -4.31
N PHE A 9 -11.03 6.52 -4.50
CA PHE A 9 -11.38 7.43 -3.41
C PHE A 9 -12.62 8.27 -3.74
N ARG A 10 -13.37 8.60 -2.69
CA ARG A 10 -14.47 9.57 -2.77
C ARG A 10 -13.92 10.97 -2.95
N ASN A 11 -14.75 11.82 -3.57
CA ASN A 11 -14.50 13.24 -3.59
C ASN A 11 -14.63 13.84 -2.17
N HIS A 12 -13.88 14.88 -1.88
CA HIS A 12 -13.88 15.55 -0.58
C HIS A 12 -14.39 16.99 -0.73
N ASN A 13 -15.41 17.37 0.03
CA ASN A 13 -16.06 18.69 -0.10
C ASN A 13 -15.15 19.87 0.31
N GLY A 14 -14.03 19.60 0.99
CA GLY A 14 -13.10 20.62 1.47
C GLY A 14 -12.13 21.17 0.43
N PHE A 15 -12.04 20.58 -0.78
CA PHE A 15 -11.19 21.10 -1.85
C PHE A 15 -11.67 20.61 -3.22
N ILE A 16 -11.30 21.34 -4.27
CA ILE A 16 -11.56 20.93 -5.65
C ILE A 16 -10.43 20.01 -6.09
N LEU A 17 -10.78 18.78 -6.47
CA LEU A 17 -9.84 17.84 -7.04
C LEU A 17 -9.95 17.80 -8.57
N THR A 18 -8.82 17.98 -9.24
CA THR A 18 -8.70 17.86 -10.70
C THR A 18 -7.69 16.77 -11.02
N GLU A 19 -8.12 15.76 -11.77
CA GLU A 19 -7.22 14.71 -12.25
C GLU A 19 -6.52 15.13 -13.56
N GLU A 20 -5.20 15.12 -13.54
CA GLU A 20 -4.37 15.44 -14.71
C GLU A 20 -3.81 14.13 -15.29
N SER A 21 -4.38 13.66 -16.40
CA SER A 21 -3.89 12.43 -17.05
C SER A 21 -2.61 12.72 -17.86
N GLY A 22 -1.48 12.19 -17.42
CA GLY A 22 -0.18 12.33 -18.12
C GLY A 22 -0.04 11.51 -19.42
N ARG A 23 -1.15 11.04 -20.03
CA ARG A 23 -1.13 10.06 -21.14
C ARG A 23 -0.56 10.58 -22.46
N THR A 24 -0.27 11.88 -22.60
CA THR A 24 0.05 12.49 -23.90
C THR A 24 1.50 12.91 -24.10
N LYS A 25 2.49 12.19 -23.55
CA LYS A 25 3.89 12.37 -23.98
C LYS A 25 4.60 11.02 -24.14
N ASN A 26 4.68 10.57 -25.39
CA ASN A 26 5.48 9.43 -25.86
C ASN A 26 6.87 9.40 -25.18
N ARG A 27 7.45 8.22 -24.98
CA ARG A 27 8.82 8.07 -24.41
C ARG A 27 9.85 8.91 -25.19
N LEU A 28 9.68 9.04 -26.50
CA LEU A 28 10.43 9.96 -27.36
C LEU A 28 10.18 11.42 -27.01
N PHE A 29 8.93 11.84 -26.79
CA PHE A 29 8.59 13.21 -26.38
C PHE A 29 9.15 13.54 -25.00
N ARG A 30 9.16 12.62 -24.02
CA ARG A 30 9.81 12.83 -22.71
C ARG A 30 11.34 12.97 -22.83
N LYS A 31 11.96 12.20 -23.72
CA LYS A 31 13.39 12.30 -24.01
C LYS A 31 13.72 13.61 -24.73
N PHE A 32 12.87 14.01 -25.67
CA PHE A 32 12.98 15.26 -26.44
C PHE A 32 12.70 16.49 -25.57
N SER A 33 11.71 16.42 -24.66
CA SER A 33 11.39 17.51 -23.74
C SER A 33 12.51 17.78 -22.75
N ARG A 34 13.19 16.73 -22.29
CA ARG A 34 14.35 16.82 -21.42
C ARG A 34 15.59 17.40 -22.14
N ILE A 35 15.74 17.14 -23.45
CA ILE A 35 16.78 17.75 -24.30
C ILE A 35 16.47 19.22 -24.59
N MET A 36 15.19 19.57 -24.79
CA MET A 36 14.72 20.92 -25.15
C MET A 36 14.40 21.81 -23.94
N ARG A 37 14.68 21.38 -22.68
CA ARG A 37 14.25 22.08 -21.44
C ARG A 37 12.75 22.44 -21.42
N LEU A 38 11.91 21.57 -22.01
CA LEU A 38 10.44 21.65 -21.93
C LEU A 38 9.89 21.17 -20.56
N ASP A 39 10.78 20.94 -19.58
CA ASP A 39 10.45 20.91 -18.13
C ASP A 39 9.78 22.23 -17.66
N SER A 40 9.77 23.24 -18.53
CA SER A 40 9.23 24.58 -18.35
C SER A 40 7.70 24.67 -18.23
N ILE A 41 6.91 23.66 -18.62
CA ILE A 41 5.43 23.75 -18.48
C ILE A 41 5.00 23.63 -17.02
N GLU A 42 5.64 22.76 -16.26
CA GLU A 42 5.33 22.60 -14.83
C GLU A 42 5.76 23.83 -14.03
N SER A 43 6.92 24.43 -14.34
CA SER A 43 7.36 25.69 -13.72
C SER A 43 6.52 26.91 -14.17
N ILE A 44 5.75 26.79 -15.25
CA ILE A 44 4.74 27.80 -15.63
C ILE A 44 3.46 27.63 -14.81
N LYS A 45 3.07 26.39 -14.49
CA LYS A 45 1.83 26.07 -13.73
C LYS A 45 2.02 26.19 -12.21
N TYR A 46 3.19 25.83 -11.71
CA TYR A 46 3.50 25.75 -10.28
C TYR A 46 4.68 26.65 -9.95
N ARG A 47 4.54 27.45 -8.89
CA ARG A 47 5.57 28.39 -8.45
C ARG A 47 6.78 27.65 -7.85
N ASP A 48 6.50 26.63 -7.05
CA ASP A 48 7.52 25.84 -6.37
C ASP A 48 7.33 24.34 -6.64
N ILE A 49 8.43 23.64 -6.89
CA ILE A 49 8.46 22.19 -7.16
C ILE A 49 9.35 21.50 -6.13
N TYR A 50 8.76 20.55 -5.41
CA TYR A 50 9.41 19.74 -4.37
C TYR A 50 9.41 18.28 -4.80
N ASP A 51 10.56 17.79 -5.25
CA ASP A 51 10.77 16.37 -5.56
C ASP A 51 11.22 15.57 -4.33
N ASP A 52 11.40 14.25 -4.50
CA ASP A 52 11.84 13.33 -3.44
C ASP A 52 13.09 13.84 -2.71
N ASP A 53 14.10 14.34 -3.43
CA ASP A 53 15.35 14.80 -2.81
C ASP A 53 15.13 16.02 -1.93
N LYS A 54 14.37 17.02 -2.42
CA LYS A 54 14.01 18.20 -1.63
C LYS A 54 13.15 17.83 -0.42
N ILE A 55 12.14 16.99 -0.60
CA ILE A 55 11.29 16.53 0.51
C ILE A 55 12.12 15.80 1.56
N ASN A 56 13.00 14.88 1.17
CA ASN A 56 13.88 14.18 2.09
C ASN A 56 14.85 15.12 2.81
N GLN A 57 15.34 16.16 2.16
CA GLN A 57 16.16 17.18 2.81
C GLN A 57 15.35 17.94 3.88
N LEU A 58 14.11 18.35 3.56
CA LEU A 58 13.22 19.03 4.50
C LEU A 58 12.88 18.15 5.71
N ILE A 59 12.62 16.86 5.50
CA ILE A 59 12.42 15.87 6.57
C ILE A 59 13.66 15.82 7.49
N LYS A 60 14.87 15.71 6.92
CA LYS A 60 16.13 15.64 7.70
C LYS A 60 16.36 16.86 8.58
N THR A 61 15.89 18.02 8.14
CA THR A 61 15.99 19.29 8.88
C THR A 61 14.79 19.55 9.80
N SER A 62 13.88 18.58 9.96
CA SER A 62 12.64 18.74 10.75
C SER A 62 11.82 19.97 10.32
N TYR A 63 11.70 20.18 9.01
CA TYR A 63 10.95 21.31 8.46
C TYR A 63 9.47 21.23 8.84
N ASP A 64 8.87 22.36 9.21
CA ASP A 64 7.43 22.47 9.44
C ASP A 64 6.68 22.50 8.09
N PHE A 65 6.16 21.35 7.68
CA PHE A 65 5.40 21.24 6.43
C PHE A 65 4.08 22.01 6.42
N ASN A 66 3.58 22.51 7.57
CA ASN A 66 2.43 23.43 7.57
C ASN A 66 2.75 24.77 6.87
N GLN A 67 4.03 25.10 6.70
CA GLN A 67 4.42 26.26 5.91
C GLN A 67 4.01 26.15 4.43
N PHE A 68 3.76 24.94 3.91
CA PHE A 68 3.28 24.75 2.54
C PHE A 68 1.89 25.35 2.31
N PHE A 69 1.04 25.47 3.35
CA PHE A 69 -0.27 26.11 3.24
C PHE A 69 -0.19 27.62 2.95
N LYS A 70 0.99 28.23 3.12
CA LYS A 70 1.23 29.65 2.83
C LYS A 70 1.68 29.90 1.39
N LEU A 71 2.00 28.84 0.65
CA LEU A 71 2.50 28.93 -0.72
C LEU A 71 1.33 28.96 -1.71
N PRO A 72 1.40 29.80 -2.77
CA PRO A 72 0.25 30.02 -3.66
C PRO A 72 -0.01 28.87 -4.64
N SER A 73 1.05 28.23 -5.17
CA SER A 73 0.92 27.04 -5.99
C SER A 73 2.20 26.21 -5.92
N ILE A 74 2.07 24.94 -5.55
CA ILE A 74 3.20 24.03 -5.42
C ILE A 74 2.92 22.70 -6.10
N LEU A 75 3.98 22.03 -6.53
CA LEU A 75 3.95 20.66 -7.02
C LEU A 75 4.86 19.79 -6.15
N ILE A 76 4.27 18.79 -5.51
CA ILE A 76 5.00 17.82 -4.71
C ILE A 76 5.09 16.50 -5.49
N LYS A 77 6.31 16.01 -5.71
CA LYS A 77 6.63 14.78 -6.43
C LYS A 77 7.43 13.87 -5.53
N THR A 78 6.76 13.17 -4.63
CA THR A 78 7.44 12.34 -3.65
C THR A 78 6.70 11.05 -3.33
N ASN A 79 7.45 10.02 -2.94
CA ASN A 79 6.94 8.82 -2.27
C ASN A 79 7.26 8.79 -0.76
N ALA A 80 7.94 9.82 -0.26
CA ALA A 80 8.34 9.91 1.13
C ALA A 80 7.15 10.27 2.01
N TRP A 81 7.08 9.67 3.19
CA TRP A 81 6.17 10.12 4.23
C TRP A 81 6.76 11.38 4.87
N PHE A 82 6.21 12.55 4.51
CA PHE A 82 6.72 13.86 4.94
C PHE A 82 5.80 14.59 5.94
N TYR A 83 4.53 14.20 6.03
CA TYR A 83 3.57 14.83 6.93
C TYR A 83 2.88 13.77 7.79
N THR A 84 2.98 13.91 9.10
CA THR A 84 2.23 13.13 10.07
C THR A 84 1.14 14.02 10.64
N ALA A 85 -0.10 13.79 10.22
CA ALA A 85 -1.22 14.36 10.95
C ALA A 85 -1.39 13.63 12.30
N ASP A 86 -2.14 14.27 13.19
CA ASP A 86 -2.45 13.84 14.56
C ASP A 86 -2.37 12.32 14.78
N HIS A 87 -1.48 11.92 15.70
CA HIS A 87 -1.30 10.56 16.23
C HIS A 87 -0.53 9.56 15.33
N GLY A 88 0.19 10.04 14.30
CA GLY A 88 1.15 9.22 13.56
C GLY A 88 0.51 8.17 12.64
N ARG A 89 -0.79 8.29 12.38
CA ARG A 89 -1.53 7.43 11.45
C ARG A 89 -1.45 7.98 10.03
N PHE A 90 -1.51 7.08 9.06
CA PHE A 90 -1.60 7.46 7.66
C PHE A 90 -2.99 8.02 7.37
N MET A 91 -3.09 9.34 7.19
CA MET A 91 -4.32 9.96 6.71
C MET A 91 -4.54 9.59 5.26
N MET A 92 -5.64 8.90 5.00
CA MET A 92 -6.05 8.47 3.67
C MET A 92 -7.40 9.10 3.32
N PRO A 93 -7.61 9.54 2.07
CA PRO A 93 -8.94 9.90 1.61
C PRO A 93 -9.93 8.74 1.79
N ALA A 94 -11.20 9.07 2.00
CA ALA A 94 -12.23 8.04 2.15
C ALA A 94 -12.27 7.15 0.89
N PRO A 95 -12.27 5.80 1.04
CA PRO A 95 -12.40 4.89 -0.10
C PRO A 95 -13.68 5.14 -0.89
N ALA A 96 -13.66 4.87 -2.19
CA ALA A 96 -14.86 4.87 -3.04
C ALA A 96 -15.87 3.82 -2.55
N ASP A 97 -17.16 4.05 -2.79
CA ASP A 97 -18.25 3.18 -2.31
C ASP A 97 -18.07 1.72 -2.74
N GLU A 98 -17.65 1.51 -4.00
CA GLU A 98 -17.35 0.17 -4.54
C GLU A 98 -16.23 -0.54 -3.73
N ILE A 99 -15.16 0.19 -3.43
CA ILE A 99 -14.02 -0.33 -2.67
C ILE A 99 -14.45 -0.66 -1.25
N GLU A 100 -15.16 0.27 -0.59
CA GLU A 100 -15.63 0.07 0.78
C GLU A 100 -16.56 -1.14 0.87
N GLN A 101 -17.52 -1.27 -0.06
CA GLN A 101 -18.41 -2.43 -0.10
C GLN A 101 -17.64 -3.75 -0.25
N ARG A 102 -16.66 -3.80 -1.17
CA ARG A 102 -15.82 -5.00 -1.36
C ARG A 102 -15.03 -5.36 -0.10
N VAL A 103 -14.53 -4.36 0.63
CA VAL A 103 -13.85 -4.57 1.90
C VAL A 103 -14.83 -5.10 2.94
N GLU A 104 -16.03 -4.52 3.07
CA GLU A 104 -17.06 -5.00 4.00
C GLU A 104 -17.48 -6.45 3.71
N ASP A 105 -17.68 -6.81 2.44
CA ASP A 105 -18.08 -8.16 2.04
C ASP A 105 -17.06 -9.24 2.43
N ILE A 106 -15.79 -8.86 2.59
CA ILE A 106 -14.70 -9.74 3.04
C ILE A 106 -14.57 -9.65 4.56
N ALA A 107 -14.40 -8.45 5.09
CA ALA A 107 -14.04 -8.22 6.49
C ALA A 107 -15.20 -8.45 7.46
N ALA A 108 -16.45 -8.35 7.04
CA ALA A 108 -17.60 -8.72 7.88
C ALA A 108 -17.60 -10.21 8.25
N LYS A 109 -16.83 -11.04 7.54
CA LYS A 109 -16.65 -12.47 7.84
C LYS A 109 -15.50 -12.73 8.81
N TYR A 110 -14.69 -11.72 9.14
CA TYR A 110 -13.53 -11.89 10.01
C TYR A 110 -13.97 -12.22 11.43
N PRO A 111 -13.47 -13.32 12.00
CA PRO A 111 -13.37 -13.44 13.44
C PRO A 111 -12.49 -12.32 14.01
N GLU A 112 -12.77 -11.87 15.23
CA GLU A 112 -12.03 -10.78 15.89
C GLU A 112 -10.50 -11.07 15.99
N ASN A 113 -10.13 -12.33 16.10
CA ASN A 113 -8.74 -12.79 16.14
C ASN A 113 -8.11 -13.01 14.75
N THR A 114 -8.66 -12.43 13.68
CA THR A 114 -8.08 -12.55 12.34
C THR A 114 -6.72 -11.86 12.25
N ILE A 115 -5.71 -12.60 11.80
CA ILE A 115 -4.34 -12.13 11.57
C ILE A 115 -4.13 -11.84 10.09
N GLY A 116 -3.50 -10.71 9.78
CA GLY A 116 -3.16 -10.32 8.43
C GLY A 116 -1.83 -10.94 8.01
N ILE A 117 -1.79 -11.56 6.83
CA ILE A 117 -0.57 -12.10 6.22
C ILE A 117 -0.37 -11.41 4.88
N HIS A 118 0.77 -10.74 4.72
CA HIS A 118 1.15 -10.11 3.47
C HIS A 118 2.42 -10.73 2.88
N ILE A 119 2.23 -11.46 1.79
CA ILE A 119 3.29 -12.19 1.09
C ILE A 119 3.62 -11.52 -0.24
N ARG A 120 4.74 -10.79 -0.29
CA ARG A 120 5.22 -10.13 -1.51
C ARG A 120 6.14 -11.05 -2.30
N ARG A 121 5.79 -11.28 -3.56
CA ARG A 121 6.50 -12.14 -4.52
C ARG A 121 6.82 -11.34 -5.78
N GLY A 122 6.19 -11.67 -6.91
CA GLY A 122 6.42 -11.04 -8.22
C GLY A 122 7.90 -10.78 -8.54
N ASP A 123 8.21 -9.54 -8.87
CA ASP A 123 9.54 -9.00 -9.16
C ASP A 123 10.43 -8.74 -7.92
N HIS A 124 9.92 -8.92 -6.71
CA HIS A 124 10.57 -8.46 -5.49
C HIS A 124 11.59 -9.47 -4.94
N ARG A 125 12.81 -9.43 -5.49
CA ARG A 125 13.90 -10.40 -5.17
C ARG A 125 14.23 -10.48 -3.67
N GLN A 126 14.25 -9.36 -2.95
CA GLN A 126 14.62 -9.33 -1.54
C GLN A 126 13.56 -10.00 -0.66
N ALA A 127 12.27 -9.70 -0.88
CA ALA A 127 11.18 -10.35 -0.15
C ALA A 127 11.18 -11.86 -0.38
N LYS A 128 11.37 -12.32 -1.62
CA LYS A 128 11.46 -13.75 -1.92
C LYS A 128 12.63 -14.45 -1.21
N LYS A 129 13.75 -13.75 -1.03
CA LYS A 129 14.94 -14.28 -0.35
C LYS A 129 14.78 -14.31 1.17
N MET A 130 14.23 -13.25 1.75
CA MET A 130 14.20 -13.07 3.20
C MET A 130 12.91 -13.61 3.84
N SER A 131 11.78 -13.52 3.15
CA SER A 131 10.46 -13.88 3.67
C SER A 131 9.89 -15.05 2.85
N THR A 132 10.49 -16.23 3.00
CA THR A 132 10.12 -17.43 2.23
C THR A 132 8.71 -17.90 2.56
N ASN A 133 8.11 -18.72 1.68
CA ASN A 133 6.81 -19.34 1.95
C ASN A 133 6.86 -20.19 3.23
N ASP A 134 7.97 -20.88 3.47
CA ASP A 134 8.17 -21.73 4.65
C ASP A 134 8.09 -20.93 5.96
N LEU A 135 8.68 -19.72 6.00
CA LEU A 135 8.57 -18.85 7.18
C LEU A 135 7.12 -18.43 7.43
N PHE A 136 6.34 -18.17 6.37
CA PHE A 136 4.92 -17.86 6.53
C PHE A 136 4.11 -19.07 7.00
N ASN A 137 4.40 -20.27 6.50
CA ASN A 137 3.79 -21.51 7.01
C ASN A 137 4.09 -21.72 8.50
N GLU A 138 5.35 -21.54 8.91
CA GLU A 138 5.74 -21.66 10.32
C GLU A 138 5.00 -20.64 11.20
N ILE A 139 4.81 -19.40 10.72
CA ILE A 139 4.02 -18.39 11.43
C ILE A 139 2.57 -18.84 11.59
N ILE A 140 1.93 -19.29 10.50
CA ILE A 140 0.54 -19.74 10.54
C ILE A 140 0.38 -20.89 11.55
N GLU A 141 1.27 -21.88 11.50
CA GLU A 141 1.25 -23.02 12.42
C GLU A 141 1.44 -22.59 13.88
N ARG A 142 2.38 -21.67 14.15
CA ARG A 142 2.59 -21.12 15.50
C ARG A 142 1.36 -20.38 16.03
N GLU A 143 0.74 -19.54 15.21
CA GLU A 143 -0.46 -18.81 15.62
C GLU A 143 -1.64 -19.73 15.89
N ILE A 144 -1.83 -20.77 15.07
CA ILE A 144 -2.84 -21.82 15.32
C ILE A 144 -2.55 -22.59 16.61
N MET A 145 -1.28 -22.89 16.90
CA MET A 145 -0.89 -23.55 18.16
C MET A 145 -1.14 -22.67 19.39
N LEU A 146 -1.01 -21.35 19.26
CA LEU A 146 -1.27 -20.40 20.34
C LEU A 146 -2.77 -20.19 20.57
N ASP A 147 -3.56 -20.09 19.51
CA ASP A 147 -5.01 -19.98 19.55
C ASP A 147 -5.61 -20.70 18.34
N ASN A 148 -6.27 -21.85 18.58
CA ASN A 148 -6.83 -22.68 17.52
C ASN A 148 -8.08 -22.09 16.86
N SER A 149 -8.61 -20.98 17.39
CA SER A 149 -9.69 -20.22 16.78
C SER A 149 -9.19 -19.14 15.82
N THR A 150 -7.87 -19.00 15.67
CA THR A 150 -7.23 -18.01 14.81
C THR A 150 -7.58 -18.25 13.34
N HIS A 151 -7.93 -17.17 12.66
CA HIS A 151 -8.10 -17.12 11.21
C HIS A 151 -7.13 -16.12 10.60
N PHE A 152 -6.98 -16.16 9.29
CA PHE A 152 -6.02 -15.32 8.59
C PHE A 152 -6.67 -14.64 7.39
N PHE A 153 -6.28 -13.39 7.13
CA PHE A 153 -6.49 -12.77 5.83
C PHE A 153 -5.18 -12.75 5.06
N LEU A 154 -5.17 -13.31 3.86
CA LEU A 154 -3.99 -13.36 3.00
C LEU A 154 -4.07 -12.31 1.88
N SER A 155 -3.08 -11.43 1.84
CA SER A 155 -2.76 -10.59 0.68
C SER A 155 -1.45 -11.05 0.04
N THR A 156 -1.50 -11.32 -1.25
CA THR A 156 -0.35 -11.75 -2.05
C THR A 156 -0.54 -11.35 -3.50
N ASP A 157 0.57 -11.03 -4.16
CA ASP A 157 0.62 -10.74 -5.60
C ASP A 157 1.01 -11.95 -6.44
N SER A 158 0.92 -13.16 -5.87
CA SER A 158 1.24 -14.43 -6.52
C SER A 158 0.11 -15.44 -6.36
N LYS A 159 -0.52 -15.80 -7.48
CA LYS A 159 -1.57 -16.82 -7.53
C LYS A 159 -1.10 -18.18 -7.00
N GLU A 160 0.11 -18.59 -7.37
CA GLU A 160 0.73 -19.83 -6.88
C GLU A 160 0.87 -19.85 -5.36
N THR A 161 1.25 -18.71 -4.76
CA THR A 161 1.39 -18.59 -3.31
C THR A 161 0.04 -18.59 -2.61
N GLU A 162 -0.96 -17.94 -3.20
CA GLU A 162 -2.33 -17.98 -2.71
C GLU A 162 -2.89 -19.40 -2.69
N GLU A 163 -2.80 -20.11 -3.82
CA GLU A 163 -3.25 -21.50 -3.95
C GLU A 163 -2.51 -22.43 -2.96
N MET A 164 -1.20 -22.26 -2.81
CA MET A 164 -0.41 -23.03 -1.85
C MET A 164 -0.92 -22.83 -0.41
N ILE A 165 -1.12 -21.58 0.04
CA ILE A 165 -1.58 -21.30 1.42
C ILE A 165 -3.01 -21.79 1.63
N LEU A 166 -3.91 -21.56 0.67
CA LEU A 166 -5.30 -22.04 0.74
C LEU A 166 -5.38 -23.56 0.84
N ASN A 167 -4.54 -24.28 0.09
CA ASN A 167 -4.50 -25.74 0.11
C ASN A 167 -3.90 -26.29 1.42
N SER A 168 -2.92 -25.60 2.00
CA SER A 168 -2.30 -26.02 3.27
C SER A 168 -3.21 -25.81 4.49
N TYR A 169 -4.06 -24.76 4.46
CA TYR A 169 -4.88 -24.36 5.61
C TYR A 169 -6.36 -24.16 5.24
N PRO A 170 -7.05 -25.21 4.78
CA PRO A 170 -8.41 -25.11 4.27
C PRO A 170 -9.37 -24.61 5.35
N GLY A 171 -10.16 -23.59 5.02
CA GLY A 171 -11.17 -23.00 5.90
C GLY A 171 -10.65 -21.95 6.90
N LEU A 172 -9.33 -21.76 7.00
CA LEU A 172 -8.73 -20.79 7.94
C LEU A 172 -8.29 -19.49 7.27
N ILE A 173 -8.22 -19.46 5.93
CA ILE A 173 -7.67 -18.35 5.16
C ILE A 173 -8.78 -17.63 4.38
N PHE A 174 -8.96 -16.35 4.66
CA PHE A 174 -9.75 -15.41 3.87
C PHE A 174 -8.88 -14.75 2.81
N VAL A 175 -9.40 -14.62 1.59
CA VAL A 175 -8.78 -13.92 0.47
C VAL A 175 -9.81 -13.05 -0.23
N GLN A 176 -9.35 -12.06 -0.99
CA GLN A 176 -10.20 -11.39 -1.97
C GLN A 176 -10.49 -12.33 -3.15
N ASN A 177 -11.76 -12.67 -3.36
CA ASN A 177 -12.19 -13.47 -4.50
C ASN A 177 -12.09 -12.66 -5.81
N ASN A 178 -11.83 -13.35 -6.92
CA ASN A 178 -11.81 -12.81 -8.29
C ASN A 178 -10.83 -11.65 -8.53
N LYS A 179 -9.78 -11.53 -7.72
CA LYS A 179 -8.75 -10.50 -7.92
C LYS A 179 -7.88 -10.77 -9.15
N SER A 180 -7.47 -9.70 -9.81
CA SER A 180 -6.54 -9.71 -10.94
C SER A 180 -5.09 -9.73 -10.46
N PHE A 181 -4.35 -10.74 -10.93
CA PHE A 181 -2.88 -10.79 -10.76
C PHE A 181 -2.13 -10.06 -11.89
N ASP A 182 -2.85 -9.46 -12.86
CA ASP A 182 -2.26 -8.68 -13.95
C ASP A 182 -2.12 -7.20 -13.58
N ARG A 183 -0.87 -6.81 -13.31
CA ARG A 183 -0.46 -5.45 -12.92
C ARG A 183 -0.72 -4.36 -13.97
N SER A 184 -1.06 -4.73 -15.21
CA SER A 184 -1.30 -3.75 -16.28
C SER A 184 -2.71 -3.14 -16.24
N THR A 185 -3.61 -3.71 -15.45
CA THR A 185 -5.04 -3.34 -15.44
C THR A 185 -5.37 -2.27 -14.40
N THR A 186 -6.43 -1.49 -14.66
CA THR A 186 -7.06 -0.59 -13.67
C THR A 186 -7.56 -1.37 -12.46
N GLU A 187 -8.16 -2.53 -12.71
CA GLU A 187 -8.71 -3.42 -11.67
C GLU A 187 -7.64 -3.88 -10.68
N ASN A 188 -6.41 -4.14 -11.12
CA ASN A 188 -5.34 -4.51 -10.19
C ASN A 188 -5.05 -3.42 -9.14
N ALA A 189 -5.23 -2.14 -9.47
CA ALA A 189 -5.08 -1.06 -8.49
C ALA A 189 -6.21 -1.06 -7.46
N LYS A 190 -7.46 -1.31 -7.90
CA LYS A 190 -8.61 -1.48 -7.00
C LYS A 190 -8.45 -2.71 -6.11
N ASP A 191 -8.07 -3.84 -6.71
CA ASP A 191 -7.82 -5.11 -6.02
C ASP A 191 -6.77 -4.94 -4.93
N ALA A 192 -5.61 -4.38 -5.28
CA ALA A 192 -4.54 -4.09 -4.32
C ALA A 192 -4.99 -3.14 -3.21
N PHE A 193 -5.87 -2.18 -3.53
CA PHE A 193 -6.37 -1.25 -2.51
C PHE A 193 -7.37 -1.93 -1.56
N VAL A 194 -8.26 -2.78 -2.06
CA VAL A 194 -9.13 -3.60 -1.22
C VAL A 194 -8.31 -4.55 -0.33
N ASP A 195 -7.29 -5.22 -0.89
CA ASP A 195 -6.36 -6.07 -0.12
C ASP A 195 -5.68 -5.28 1.00
N LEU A 196 -5.24 -4.04 0.73
CA LEU A 196 -4.60 -3.18 1.71
C LEU A 196 -5.55 -2.86 2.88
N LEU A 197 -6.79 -2.51 2.57
CA LEU A 197 -7.79 -2.16 3.58
C LEU A 197 -8.24 -3.38 4.38
N CYS A 198 -8.45 -4.52 3.72
CA CYS A 198 -8.72 -5.80 4.37
C CYS A 198 -7.59 -6.19 5.34
N LEU A 199 -6.33 -6.06 4.90
CA LEU A 199 -5.16 -6.30 5.73
C LEU A 199 -5.10 -5.34 6.94
N SER A 200 -5.47 -4.07 6.75
CA SER A 200 -5.50 -3.09 7.85
C SER A 200 -6.54 -3.41 8.93
N ARG A 201 -7.59 -4.17 8.60
CA ARG A 201 -8.62 -4.59 9.58
C ARG A 201 -8.20 -5.77 10.45
N ALA A 202 -7.08 -6.40 10.15
CA ALA A 202 -6.57 -7.49 10.97
C ALA A 202 -6.04 -7.00 12.31
N LYS A 203 -6.12 -7.87 13.33
CA LYS A 203 -5.63 -7.61 14.69
C LYS A 203 -4.13 -7.31 14.74
N LYS A 204 -3.35 -8.06 13.96
CA LYS A 204 -1.91 -7.89 13.75
C LYS A 204 -1.54 -8.34 12.35
N ILE A 205 -0.39 -7.89 11.85
CA ILE A 205 0.04 -8.11 10.48
C ILE A 205 1.45 -8.73 10.45
N TYR A 206 1.60 -9.87 9.77
CA TYR A 206 2.88 -10.41 9.34
C TYR A 206 3.18 -9.97 7.91
N GLY A 207 4.21 -9.14 7.74
CA GLY A 207 4.55 -8.52 6.47
C GLY A 207 5.86 -9.03 5.88
N SER A 208 5.92 -9.14 4.55
CA SER A 208 7.17 -9.45 3.86
C SER A 208 8.23 -8.36 4.02
N TYR A 209 9.48 -8.80 4.16
CA TYR A 209 10.66 -7.96 4.26
C TYR A 209 10.78 -6.98 3.10
N ASN A 210 11.12 -5.73 3.44
CA ASN A 210 11.32 -4.62 2.51
C ASN A 210 10.09 -4.36 1.60
N SER A 211 8.88 -4.58 2.12
CA SER A 211 7.66 -4.17 1.44
C SER A 211 6.92 -3.09 2.23
N SER A 212 6.65 -1.96 1.59
CA SER A 212 5.89 -0.86 2.20
C SER A 212 4.41 -1.18 2.38
N PHE A 213 3.86 -2.14 1.64
CA PHE A 213 2.42 -2.42 1.61
C PHE A 213 1.85 -2.75 3.00
N SER A 214 2.45 -3.70 3.70
CA SER A 214 2.05 -4.06 5.07
C SER A 214 2.32 -2.94 6.09
N GLY A 215 3.32 -2.09 5.84
CA GLY A 215 3.60 -0.91 6.66
C GLY A 215 2.51 0.16 6.54
N ILE A 216 2.00 0.39 5.33
CA ILE A 216 0.88 1.29 5.11
C ILE A 216 -0.40 0.72 5.74
N ALA A 217 -0.69 -0.58 5.59
CA ALA A 217 -1.84 -1.21 6.23
C ALA A 217 -1.82 -1.04 7.76
N SER A 218 -0.69 -1.32 8.40
CA SER A 218 -0.46 -1.08 9.83
C SER A 218 -0.62 0.40 10.20
N SER A 219 -0.12 1.32 9.38
CA SER A 219 -0.24 2.77 9.64
C SER A 219 -1.66 3.31 9.51
N ILE A 220 -2.53 2.64 8.74
CA ILE A 220 -3.95 3.01 8.60
C ILE A 220 -4.72 2.70 9.90
N SER A 221 -4.56 1.49 10.44
CA SER A 221 -5.34 1.03 11.60
C SER A 221 -4.63 1.21 12.95
N GLY A 222 -3.30 1.32 12.93
CA GLY A 222 -2.45 1.20 14.12
C GLY A 222 -2.20 -0.24 14.56
N SER A 223 -2.57 -1.25 13.75
CA SER A 223 -2.30 -2.66 14.07
C SER A 223 -0.80 -2.93 14.17
N GLU A 224 -0.41 -3.81 15.10
CA GLU A 224 0.96 -4.29 15.22
C GLU A 224 1.42 -4.93 13.90
N MET A 225 2.66 -4.63 13.48
CA MET A 225 3.28 -5.20 12.30
C MET A 225 4.59 -5.88 12.66
N ILE A 226 4.72 -7.13 12.23
CA ILE A 226 5.93 -7.93 12.39
C ILE A 226 6.49 -8.25 11.00
N ILE A 227 7.76 -7.93 10.78
CA ILE A 227 8.45 -8.28 9.54
C ILE A 227 8.87 -9.75 9.60
N VAL A 228 8.47 -10.50 8.58
CA VAL A 228 8.84 -11.91 8.42
C VAL A 228 10.23 -12.00 7.80
N GLU A 229 11.20 -12.43 8.58
CA GLU A 229 12.59 -12.58 8.15
C GLU A 229 13.30 -13.67 8.95
N PRO A 230 14.45 -14.19 8.49
CA PRO A 230 15.13 -15.28 9.16
C PRO A 230 15.55 -14.87 10.58
N GLY A 231 15.35 -15.77 11.54
CA GLY A 231 15.70 -15.54 12.94
C GLY A 231 14.72 -14.66 13.70
N MET A 232 13.56 -14.30 13.15
CA MET A 232 12.53 -13.52 13.86
C MET A 232 12.09 -14.18 15.17
N PHE A 233 12.08 -15.51 15.24
CA PHE A 233 11.71 -16.27 16.45
C PHE A 233 12.83 -16.36 17.51
N ASN A 234 14.04 -15.87 17.21
CA ASN A 234 15.18 -15.90 18.12
C ASN A 234 15.40 -14.57 18.83
N ARG A 235 14.58 -13.55 18.55
CA ARG A 235 14.63 -12.23 19.18
C ARG A 235 13.75 -12.24 20.42
N ASN A 236 14.29 -12.76 21.52
CA ASN A 236 13.74 -12.58 22.87
C ASN A 236 14.54 -11.49 23.59
#